data_AF-A0A1F2PEH6-F1
#
_entry.id   AF-A0A1F2PEH6-F1
#
_cell.length_a   1.000
_cell.length_b   1.000
_cell.length_c   1.000
_cell.angle_alpha   90.00
_cell.angle_beta   90.00
_cell.angle_gamma   90.00
#
_symmetry.space_group_name_H-M   'P 1'
#
loop_
_entity.id
_entity.type
_entity.pdbx_description
1 polymer ?
#
loop_
_entity_poly.entity_id
_entity_poly.type
_entity_poly.pdbx_seq_one_letter_code
_entity_poly.pdbx_strand_id
1 'polypeptide(L)'
;MMQKNESKKYIGLRLVIIFLVSGLLSLLLTGCVEKELINDPATGSIFSADISGALIDGQYSASTKYYDTRGYGQQLNILIKNGLITRVTLNEIDKNKSDRLSVEGSDKTWPNLAVANLSALYLRLYSELLMSQNPDETDAISGATQTSEKFISLSKAILDLASKGDHEPIKIDTLDTYSITSNPDHDGYQGFLQATFNGSTLVSLSYDEIITEDGKSKRKSTDPPANTDFNALFDTITKTALSSQSLESPFPANEASPEKVKYGECLRLLREARAPF
;
A
#
# COMPACT_ATOMS: atom_id res chain seq x y z
N MET A 1 -91.19 37.81 5.21
CA MET A 1 -91.34 36.33 5.19
C MET A 1 -90.25 35.79 4.27
N MET A 2 -89.37 34.95 4.83
CA MET A 2 -88.33 34.11 4.20
C MET A 2 -87.11 34.73 3.49
N GLN A 3 -85.98 34.00 3.65
CA GLN A 3 -84.58 34.24 3.27
C GLN A 3 -83.77 35.04 4.31
N LYS A 4 -82.63 34.57 4.83
CA LYS A 4 -81.60 33.74 4.21
C LYS A 4 -80.74 33.08 5.30
N ASN A 5 -80.63 31.75 5.27
CA ASN A 5 -79.93 30.92 6.23
C ASN A 5 -78.89 30.07 5.48
N GLU A 6 -77.76 30.63 5.03
CA GLU A 6 -76.73 29.87 4.28
C GLU A 6 -75.30 30.48 4.38
N SER A 7 -74.91 31.13 5.50
CA SER A 7 -73.53 31.68 5.63
C SER A 7 -72.68 31.11 6.77
N LYS A 8 -73.21 30.15 7.55
CA LYS A 8 -72.48 29.58 8.70
C LYS A 8 -71.81 28.23 8.45
N LYS A 9 -71.97 27.62 7.26
CA LYS A 9 -71.35 26.30 6.96
C LYS A 9 -69.92 26.35 6.41
N TYR A 10 -69.39 27.50 6.01
CA TYR A 10 -68.07 27.58 5.36
C TYR A 10 -66.93 28.16 6.23
N ILE A 11 -67.22 28.60 7.46
CA ILE A 11 -66.22 29.16 8.37
C ILE A 11 -65.60 28.07 9.27
N GLY A 12 -66.36 27.00 9.58
CA GLY A 12 -65.86 25.87 10.38
C GLY A 12 -64.97 24.88 9.63
N LEU A 13 -64.95 24.90 8.29
CA LEU A 13 -64.22 23.91 7.48
C LEU A 13 -62.82 24.38 7.05
N ARG A 14 -62.50 25.68 7.13
CA ARG A 14 -61.18 26.21 6.73
C ARG A 14 -60.18 26.42 7.87
N LEU A 15 -60.62 26.36 9.13
CA LEU A 15 -59.73 26.48 10.29
C LEU A 15 -59.17 25.14 10.80
N VAL A 16 -59.68 24.01 10.29
CA VAL A 16 -59.15 22.67 10.62
C VAL A 16 -57.96 22.27 9.73
N ILE A 17 -57.74 22.96 8.61
CA ILE A 17 -56.74 22.56 7.61
C ILE A 17 -55.40 23.32 7.75
N ILE A 18 -55.33 24.41 8.50
CA ILE A 18 -54.15 25.31 8.46
C ILE A 18 -53.33 25.33 9.76
N PHE A 19 -53.77 24.70 10.86
CA PHE A 19 -53.11 24.89 12.17
C PHE A 19 -52.69 23.66 12.98
N LEU A 20 -52.38 22.51 12.38
CA LEU A 20 -51.52 21.52 13.05
C LEU A 20 -50.75 20.66 12.03
N VAL A 21 -50.13 21.38 11.10
CA VAL A 21 -49.03 20.96 10.22
C VAL A 21 -47.67 21.16 10.92
N SER A 22 -47.64 21.46 12.22
CA SER A 22 -46.38 21.59 12.98
C SER A 22 -46.47 20.94 14.35
N GLY A 23 -45.75 19.84 14.53
CA GLY A 23 -45.45 19.32 15.87
C GLY A 23 -46.10 17.98 16.20
N LEU A 24 -45.74 16.93 15.47
CA LEU A 24 -45.62 15.60 16.08
C LEU A 24 -44.51 14.80 15.40
N LEU A 25 -43.32 14.97 15.97
CA LEU A 25 -42.36 13.90 16.26
C LEU A 25 -42.00 12.95 15.11
N SER A 26 -40.97 13.39 14.39
CA SER A 26 -39.85 12.62 13.83
C SER A 26 -39.66 11.23 14.43
N LEU A 27 -39.62 10.20 13.57
CA LEU A 27 -38.68 9.06 13.57
C LEU A 27 -39.27 7.88 12.78
N LEU A 28 -39.32 7.99 11.45
CA LEU A 28 -39.21 6.83 10.56
C LEU A 28 -38.39 7.24 9.33
N LEU A 29 -37.17 7.69 9.58
CA LEU A 29 -36.09 7.43 8.64
C LEU A 29 -35.72 5.95 8.81
N THR A 30 -36.49 5.04 8.22
CA THR A 30 -35.95 3.72 7.87
C THR A 30 -35.08 3.90 6.64
N GLY A 31 -34.01 4.69 6.78
CA GLY A 31 -32.84 4.56 5.94
C GLY A 31 -32.07 3.34 6.43
N CYS A 32 -32.58 2.14 6.15
CA CYS A 32 -31.74 0.95 6.21
C CYS A 32 -30.77 1.02 5.02
N VAL A 33 -29.66 1.74 5.20
CA VAL A 33 -28.39 1.47 4.52
C VAL A 33 -27.44 1.21 5.69
N GLU A 34 -26.97 0.00 5.93
CA GLU A 34 -26.14 -0.80 5.04
C GLU A 34 -26.59 -2.26 4.97
N LYS A 35 -26.82 -2.79 3.77
CA LYS A 35 -26.66 -4.23 3.55
C LYS A 35 -25.20 -4.49 3.23
N GLU A 36 -24.36 -4.58 4.26
CA GLU A 36 -23.09 -5.28 4.12
C GLU A 36 -23.24 -6.64 4.74
N LEU A 37 -23.27 -7.62 3.84
CA LEU A 37 -22.83 -8.99 3.97
C LEU A 37 -22.91 -9.57 2.56
N ILE A 38 -21.80 -9.57 1.81
CA ILE A 38 -21.63 -10.46 0.67
C ILE A 38 -20.35 -11.25 0.94
N ASN A 39 -20.53 -12.55 1.19
CA ASN A 39 -19.47 -13.54 1.30
C ASN A 39 -19.60 -14.50 0.11
N ASP A 40 -19.26 -13.94 -1.05
CA ASP A 40 -18.93 -14.50 -2.36
C ASP A 40 -19.16 -13.36 -3.36
N PRO A 41 -18.10 -12.67 -3.85
CA PRO A 41 -18.27 -11.55 -4.76
C PRO A 41 -18.86 -11.95 -6.14
N ALA A 42 -18.82 -13.23 -6.50
CA ALA A 42 -19.39 -13.75 -7.74
C ALA A 42 -20.88 -14.09 -7.60
N THR A 43 -21.30 -14.66 -6.46
CA THR A 43 -22.69 -15.13 -6.28
C THR A 43 -23.56 -14.24 -5.41
N GLY A 44 -22.97 -13.32 -4.64
CA GLY A 44 -23.72 -12.49 -3.69
C GLY A 44 -24.20 -13.26 -2.44
N SER A 45 -23.79 -14.52 -2.31
CA SER A 45 -24.17 -15.38 -1.17
C SER A 45 -23.51 -14.88 0.11
N ILE A 46 -23.99 -15.37 1.25
CA ILE A 46 -23.23 -15.32 2.48
C ILE A 46 -22.89 -16.77 2.79
N PHE A 47 -21.63 -17.21 2.63
CA PHE A 47 -21.29 -18.55 3.12
C PHE A 47 -21.53 -18.57 4.62
N SER A 48 -22.42 -19.44 5.05
CA SER A 48 -22.54 -19.82 6.45
C SER A 48 -21.34 -20.71 6.74
N ALA A 49 -20.16 -20.11 6.94
CA ALA A 49 -19.19 -20.77 7.80
C ALA A 49 -19.92 -21.00 9.12
N ASP A 50 -19.81 -22.20 9.72
CA ASP A 50 -20.12 -22.33 11.14
C ASP A 50 -19.51 -21.11 11.82
N ILE A 51 -20.35 -20.24 12.39
CA ILE A 51 -19.95 -18.93 12.93
C ILE A 51 -19.05 -19.22 14.12
N SER A 52 -17.80 -19.54 13.82
CA SER A 52 -16.72 -19.58 14.77
C SER A 52 -16.48 -18.12 15.08
N GLY A 53 -16.98 -17.67 16.23
CA GLY A 53 -16.75 -16.35 16.79
C GLY A 53 -15.28 -16.11 17.16
N ALA A 54 -14.36 -16.48 16.28
CA ALA A 54 -12.93 -16.32 16.40
C ALA A 54 -12.47 -14.92 15.98
N LEU A 55 -13.18 -14.25 15.06
CA LEU A 55 -12.90 -12.88 14.65
C LEU A 55 -13.93 -11.93 15.27
N ILE A 56 -13.45 -10.87 15.90
CA ILE A 56 -14.30 -9.84 16.51
C ILE A 56 -14.70 -8.85 15.42
N ASP A 57 -15.99 -8.52 15.39
CA ASP A 57 -16.55 -7.56 14.44
C ASP A 57 -15.90 -6.18 14.54
N GLY A 58 -15.75 -5.52 13.39
CA GLY A 58 -15.23 -4.18 13.31
C GLY A 58 -14.42 -3.92 12.04
N GLN A 59 -13.87 -2.73 11.95
CA GLN A 59 -12.98 -2.32 10.88
C GLN A 59 -11.55 -2.38 11.37
N TYR A 60 -10.68 -2.99 10.57
CA TYR A 60 -9.28 -3.20 10.87
C TYR A 60 -8.43 -2.78 9.69
N SER A 61 -7.25 -2.25 9.98
CA SER A 61 -6.38 -1.65 8.97
C SER A 61 -4.93 -2.00 9.23
N ALA A 62 -4.21 -2.30 8.15
CA ALA A 62 -2.76 -2.45 8.17
C ALA A 62 -2.15 -1.77 6.95
N SER A 63 -0.91 -1.32 7.07
CA SER A 63 -0.14 -0.83 5.92
C SER A 63 1.31 -1.28 5.94
N THR A 64 2.02 -1.13 4.82
CA THR A 64 3.48 -1.30 4.81
C THR A 64 4.15 -0.15 5.55
N LYS A 65 5.30 -0.40 6.15
CA LYS A 65 6.05 0.63 6.89
C LYS A 65 6.78 1.63 6.01
N TYR A 66 7.22 1.18 4.83
CA TYR A 66 8.00 1.97 3.87
C TYR A 66 7.35 1.91 2.47
N TYR A 67 7.65 2.91 1.64
CA TYR A 67 7.37 2.85 0.21
C TYR A 67 8.24 1.77 -0.45
N ASP A 68 7.65 1.00 -1.36
CA ASP A 68 8.33 -0.07 -2.07
C ASP A 68 9.25 0.44 -3.19
N THR A 69 9.86 -0.50 -3.91
CA THR A 69 10.80 -0.23 -5.01
C THR A 69 10.17 0.48 -6.21
N ARG A 70 8.83 0.52 -6.28
CA ARG A 70 8.04 1.21 -7.31
C ARG A 70 7.52 2.56 -6.79
N GLY A 71 7.81 2.90 -5.53
CA GLY A 71 7.41 4.16 -4.90
C GLY A 71 6.02 4.13 -4.27
N TYR A 72 5.46 2.95 -4.00
CA TYR A 72 4.12 2.81 -3.42
C TYR A 72 4.13 2.16 -2.04
N GLY A 73 3.31 2.68 -1.13
CA GLY A 73 2.97 2.03 0.14
C GLY A 73 1.63 1.32 -0.01
N GLN A 74 1.52 0.09 0.49
CA GLN A 74 0.29 -0.68 0.41
C GLN A 74 -0.53 -0.49 1.69
N GLN A 75 -1.81 -0.16 1.55
CA GLN A 75 -2.76 -0.02 2.65
C GLN A 75 -3.93 -0.98 2.43
N LEU A 76 -4.26 -1.76 3.44
CA LEU A 76 -5.36 -2.70 3.44
C LEU A 76 -6.35 -2.36 4.56
N ASN A 77 -7.63 -2.33 4.22
CA ASN A 77 -8.73 -2.19 5.17
C ASN A 77 -9.66 -3.40 5.01
N ILE A 78 -9.99 -4.04 6.12
CA ILE A 78 -10.93 -5.16 6.16
C ILE A 78 -12.05 -4.83 7.14
N LEU A 79 -13.29 -5.10 6.72
CA LEU A 79 -14.44 -5.07 7.58
C LEU A 79 -14.88 -6.50 7.93
N ILE A 80 -15.06 -6.72 9.23
CA ILE A 80 -15.54 -7.98 9.79
C ILE A 80 -16.93 -7.75 10.37
N LYS A 81 -17.89 -8.57 9.93
CA LYS A 81 -19.29 -8.57 10.39
C LYS A 81 -19.72 -10.01 10.60
N ASN A 82 -20.31 -10.32 11.76
CA ASN A 82 -20.65 -11.67 12.19
C ASN A 82 -19.45 -12.64 12.13
N GLY A 83 -18.25 -12.18 12.48
CA GLY A 83 -17.02 -12.98 12.44
C GLY A 83 -16.50 -13.31 11.04
N LEU A 84 -17.05 -12.70 9.98
CA LEU A 84 -16.65 -12.91 8.58
C LEU A 84 -16.06 -11.66 7.97
N ILE A 85 -15.04 -11.82 7.12
CA ILE A 85 -14.55 -10.79 6.20
C ILE A 85 -15.67 -10.50 5.19
N THR A 86 -16.21 -9.28 5.24
CA THR A 86 -17.34 -8.86 4.39
C THR A 86 -16.99 -7.76 3.40
N ARG A 87 -15.88 -7.05 3.63
CA ARG A 87 -15.34 -6.05 2.71
C ARG A 87 -13.84 -5.99 2.85
N VAL A 88 -13.16 -5.87 1.72
CA VAL A 88 -11.71 -5.72 1.62
C VAL A 88 -11.45 -4.55 0.68
N THR A 89 -10.58 -3.63 1.10
CA THR A 89 -10.18 -2.48 0.28
C THR A 89 -8.66 -2.39 0.28
N LEU A 90 -8.08 -2.53 -0.90
CA LEU A 90 -6.65 -2.46 -1.16
C LEU A 90 -6.33 -1.16 -1.90
N ASN A 91 -5.41 -0.36 -1.36
CA ASN A 91 -4.87 0.83 -2.00
C ASN A 91 -3.35 0.72 -2.07
N GLU A 92 -2.75 1.15 -3.18
CA GLU A 92 -1.30 1.37 -3.30
C GLU A 92 -1.08 2.87 -3.46
N ILE A 93 -0.57 3.54 -2.43
CA ILE A 93 -0.50 5.00 -2.34
C ILE A 93 0.92 5.47 -2.63
N ASP A 94 1.09 6.48 -3.47
CA ASP A 94 2.40 7.08 -3.76
C ASP A 94 2.81 8.16 -2.73
N LYS A 95 3.97 8.77 -2.94
CA LYS A 95 4.48 9.87 -2.10
C LYS A 95 3.62 11.14 -2.17
N ASN A 96 2.89 11.34 -3.26
CA ASN A 96 1.96 12.45 -3.46
C ASN A 96 0.56 12.15 -2.89
N LYS A 97 0.41 11.03 -2.17
CA LYS A 97 -0.85 10.55 -1.58
C LYS A 97 -1.93 10.23 -2.62
N SER A 98 -1.52 9.87 -3.84
CA SER A 98 -2.39 9.39 -4.90
C SER A 98 -2.45 7.87 -4.90
N ASP A 99 -3.65 7.31 -5.04
CA ASP A 99 -3.82 5.86 -5.28
C ASP A 99 -3.33 5.51 -6.68
N ARG A 100 -2.53 4.46 -6.79
CA ARG A 100 -2.02 3.92 -8.05
C ARG A 100 -3.15 3.63 -9.05
N LEU A 101 -4.32 3.20 -8.59
CA LEU A 101 -5.48 2.98 -9.47
C LEU A 101 -6.06 4.27 -10.06
N SER A 102 -5.87 5.43 -9.42
CA SER A 102 -6.35 6.71 -9.94
C SER A 102 -5.36 7.40 -10.87
N VAL A 103 -4.11 6.92 -10.93
CA VAL A 103 -3.08 7.45 -11.83
C VAL A 103 -3.29 6.93 -13.25
N GLU A 104 -3.40 7.85 -14.21
CA GLU A 104 -3.57 7.52 -15.62
C GLU A 104 -2.38 6.69 -16.14
N GLY A 105 -2.68 5.58 -16.81
CA GLY A 105 -1.66 4.72 -17.42
C GLY A 105 -0.85 3.88 -16.42
N SER A 106 -1.30 3.76 -15.17
CA SER A 106 -0.67 2.89 -14.16
C SER A 106 -0.42 1.46 -14.67
N ASP A 107 -1.34 0.91 -15.45
CA ASP A 107 -1.20 -0.41 -16.09
C ASP A 107 -0.05 -0.51 -17.10
N LYS A 108 0.26 0.59 -17.80
CA LYS A 108 1.32 0.63 -18.83
C LYS A 108 2.72 0.49 -18.21
N THR A 109 2.85 0.77 -16.92
CA THR A 109 4.13 0.70 -16.19
C THR A 109 4.46 -0.72 -15.73
N TRP A 110 3.56 -1.69 -15.92
CA TRP A 110 3.72 -3.03 -15.39
C TRP A 110 3.72 -4.09 -16.50
N PRO A 111 4.83 -4.25 -17.22
CA PRO A 111 4.96 -5.30 -18.22
C PRO A 111 4.94 -6.66 -17.53
N ASN A 112 4.22 -7.63 -18.11
CA ASN A 112 4.13 -9.03 -17.68
C ASN A 112 3.15 -9.38 -16.54
N LEU A 113 2.11 -8.57 -16.26
CA LEU A 113 1.01 -9.12 -15.44
C LEU A 113 0.35 -10.30 -16.14
N ALA A 114 0.11 -11.36 -15.38
CA ALA A 114 -0.70 -12.49 -15.84
C ALA A 114 -2.21 -12.19 -15.86
N VAL A 115 -2.62 -11.00 -15.43
CA VAL A 115 -4.00 -10.49 -15.48
C VAL A 115 -4.06 -9.24 -16.35
N ALA A 116 -5.26 -8.86 -16.78
CA ALA A 116 -5.45 -7.83 -17.80
C ALA A 116 -4.89 -6.44 -17.41
N ASN A 117 -4.98 -6.07 -16.14
CA ASN A 117 -4.57 -4.77 -15.61
C ASN A 117 -4.52 -4.78 -14.07
N LEU A 118 -4.13 -3.66 -13.47
CA LEU A 118 -4.04 -3.43 -12.04
C LEU A 118 -5.39 -3.58 -11.34
N SER A 119 -6.47 -3.09 -11.95
CA SER A 119 -7.82 -3.27 -11.40
C SER A 119 -8.22 -4.75 -11.30
N ALA A 120 -7.90 -5.54 -12.32
CA ALA A 120 -8.13 -6.98 -12.34
C ALA A 120 -7.25 -7.72 -11.33
N LEU A 121 -6.01 -7.26 -11.12
CA LEU A 121 -5.13 -7.77 -10.07
C LEU A 121 -5.77 -7.59 -8.69
N TYR A 122 -6.22 -6.38 -8.36
CA TYR A 122 -6.78 -6.10 -7.04
C TYR A 122 -8.11 -6.83 -6.84
N LEU A 123 -8.97 -6.81 -7.87
CA LEU A 123 -10.22 -7.58 -7.90
C LEU A 123 -10.00 -9.05 -7.58
N ARG A 124 -8.99 -9.66 -8.19
CA ARG A 124 -8.66 -11.06 -7.92
C ARG A 124 -8.21 -11.27 -6.48
N LEU A 125 -7.27 -10.47 -5.98
CA LEU A 125 -6.74 -10.60 -4.62
C LEU A 125 -7.83 -10.50 -3.55
N TYR A 126 -8.66 -9.45 -3.61
CA TYR A 126 -9.71 -9.32 -2.60
C TYR A 126 -10.82 -10.35 -2.77
N SER A 127 -11.10 -10.82 -3.99
CA SER A 127 -12.11 -11.85 -4.21
C SER A 127 -11.66 -13.19 -3.64
N GLU A 128 -10.40 -13.58 -3.85
CA GLU A 128 -9.81 -14.79 -3.27
C GLU A 128 -9.86 -14.74 -1.74
N LEU A 129 -9.52 -13.59 -1.12
CA LEU A 129 -9.62 -13.43 0.34
C LEU A 129 -11.06 -13.47 0.86
N LEU A 130 -11.99 -12.80 0.17
CA LEU A 130 -13.41 -12.83 0.55
C LEU A 130 -13.98 -14.25 0.44
N MET A 131 -13.60 -15.03 -0.56
CA MET A 131 -14.11 -16.39 -0.73
C MET A 131 -13.50 -17.39 0.24
N SER A 132 -12.18 -17.35 0.43
CA SER A 132 -11.46 -18.28 1.31
C SER A 132 -11.62 -17.97 2.79
N GLN A 133 -11.85 -16.68 3.13
CA GLN A 133 -11.74 -16.16 4.50
C GLN A 133 -10.36 -16.43 5.14
N ASN A 134 -9.37 -16.83 4.34
CA ASN A 134 -8.08 -17.32 4.79
C ASN A 134 -6.97 -16.76 3.88
N PRO A 135 -6.12 -15.85 4.39
CA PRO A 135 -5.02 -15.27 3.62
C PRO A 135 -4.03 -16.32 3.07
N ASP A 136 -3.89 -17.48 3.71
CA ASP A 136 -3.00 -18.56 3.25
C ASP A 136 -3.53 -19.28 2.00
N GLU A 137 -4.79 -19.08 1.65
CA GLU A 137 -5.43 -19.63 0.44
C GLU A 137 -5.52 -18.61 -0.71
N THR A 138 -4.94 -17.41 -0.53
CA THR A 138 -4.80 -16.43 -1.63
C THR A 138 -3.49 -16.68 -2.37
N ASP A 139 -3.57 -16.84 -3.69
CA ASP A 139 -2.40 -17.17 -4.49
C ASP A 139 -1.60 -15.95 -4.91
N ALA A 140 -0.28 -16.11 -5.00
CA ALA A 140 0.57 -15.12 -5.66
C ALA A 140 0.28 -15.08 -7.17
N ILE A 141 0.05 -13.88 -7.69
CA ILE A 141 -0.28 -13.70 -9.11
C ILE A 141 1.02 -13.46 -9.87
N SER A 142 1.26 -14.24 -10.92
CA SER A 142 2.46 -14.10 -11.75
C SER A 142 2.57 -12.69 -12.37
N GLY A 143 3.78 -12.15 -12.34
CA GLY A 143 4.06 -10.75 -12.66
C GLY A 143 3.74 -9.76 -11.52
N ALA A 144 3.02 -10.20 -10.48
CA ALA A 144 2.60 -9.37 -9.35
C ALA A 144 2.93 -9.95 -7.96
N THR A 145 3.89 -10.89 -7.90
CA THR A 145 4.28 -11.62 -6.69
C THR A 145 4.46 -10.73 -5.46
N GLN A 146 5.23 -9.63 -5.56
CA GLN A 146 5.47 -8.74 -4.42
C GLN A 146 4.18 -8.05 -3.91
N THR A 147 3.28 -7.66 -4.81
CA THR A 147 2.00 -7.04 -4.42
C THR A 147 1.08 -8.08 -3.76
N SER A 148 1.05 -9.31 -4.28
CA SER A 148 0.30 -10.43 -3.69
C SER A 148 0.83 -10.81 -2.30
N GLU A 149 2.14 -10.96 -2.13
CA GLU A 149 2.75 -11.35 -0.85
C GLU A 149 2.53 -10.30 0.25
N LYS A 150 2.61 -9.01 -0.11
CA LYS A 150 2.28 -7.90 0.81
C LYS A 150 0.81 -7.92 1.20
N PHE A 151 -0.09 -8.15 0.23
CA PHE A 151 -1.53 -8.25 0.50
C PHE A 151 -1.83 -9.40 1.46
N ILE A 152 -1.24 -10.58 1.25
CA ILE A 152 -1.38 -11.74 2.14
C ILE A 152 -0.85 -11.41 3.54
N SER A 153 0.32 -10.79 3.63
CA SER A 153 0.94 -10.43 4.92
C SER A 153 0.11 -9.41 5.70
N LEU A 154 -0.41 -8.37 5.02
CA LEU A 154 -1.33 -7.39 5.61
C LEU A 154 -2.62 -8.05 6.09
N SER A 155 -3.18 -8.96 5.29
CA SER A 155 -4.41 -9.68 5.63
C SER A 155 -4.23 -10.54 6.88
N LYS A 156 -3.12 -11.27 6.98
CA LYS A 156 -2.75 -12.04 8.19
C LYS A 156 -2.64 -11.15 9.43
N ALA A 157 -1.97 -10.02 9.29
CA ALA A 157 -1.78 -9.07 10.37
C ALA A 157 -3.12 -8.48 10.84
N ILE A 158 -4.04 -8.19 9.91
CA ILE A 158 -5.41 -7.76 10.23
C ILE A 158 -6.22 -8.87 10.91
N LEU A 159 -6.13 -10.13 10.47
CA LEU A 159 -6.85 -11.22 11.14
C LEU A 159 -6.34 -11.49 12.57
N ASP A 160 -5.05 -11.30 12.80
CA ASP A 160 -4.48 -11.34 14.16
C ASP A 160 -5.04 -10.22 15.05
N LEU A 161 -5.12 -8.98 14.55
CA LEU A 161 -5.79 -7.86 15.23
C LEU A 161 -7.25 -8.19 15.54
N ALA A 162 -7.98 -8.69 14.54
CA ALA A 162 -9.38 -9.04 14.68
C ALA A 162 -9.66 -10.19 15.65
N SER A 163 -8.75 -11.15 15.77
CA SER A 163 -8.85 -12.21 16.78
C SER A 163 -8.75 -11.68 18.23
N LYS A 164 -8.16 -10.48 18.39
CA LYS A 164 -7.95 -9.81 19.67
C LYS A 164 -8.91 -8.65 19.91
N GLY A 165 -9.66 -8.23 18.88
CA GLY A 165 -10.49 -7.02 18.93
C GLY A 165 -9.64 -5.75 19.03
N ASP A 166 -8.40 -5.80 18.53
CA ASP A 166 -7.49 -4.65 18.54
C ASP A 166 -7.71 -3.82 17.27
N HIS A 167 -8.27 -2.62 17.42
CA HIS A 167 -8.60 -1.74 16.30
C HIS A 167 -7.48 -0.74 15.98
N GLU A 168 -6.34 -0.80 16.68
CA GLU A 168 -5.21 0.10 16.39
C GLU A 168 -4.56 -0.27 15.04
N PRO A 169 -4.45 0.67 14.08
CA PRO A 169 -3.82 0.38 12.80
C PRO A 169 -2.33 0.04 12.97
N ILE A 170 -1.89 -1.03 12.29
CA ILE A 170 -0.49 -1.48 12.35
C ILE A 170 0.25 -1.23 11.04
N LYS A 171 1.58 -1.09 11.16
CA LYS A 171 2.48 -1.08 10.00
C LYS A 171 3.33 -2.34 10.02
N ILE A 172 3.29 -3.12 8.94
CA ILE A 172 4.09 -4.34 8.82
C ILE A 172 5.47 -4.04 8.22
N ASP A 173 6.46 -4.80 8.69
CA ASP A 173 7.76 -4.88 8.06
C ASP A 173 7.68 -5.74 6.78
N THR A 174 8.45 -5.38 5.76
CA THR A 174 8.50 -6.05 4.46
C THR A 174 9.93 -6.40 4.08
N LEU A 175 10.08 -7.42 3.23
CA LEU A 175 11.34 -7.79 2.59
C LEU A 175 11.41 -7.15 1.20
N ASP A 176 12.17 -6.07 1.05
CA ASP A 176 12.27 -5.31 -0.20
C ASP A 176 13.72 -5.12 -0.62
N THR A 177 14.01 -5.27 -1.92
CA THR A 177 15.33 -5.02 -2.52
C THR A 177 15.26 -3.82 -3.47
N TYR A 178 15.90 -2.73 -3.07
CA TYR A 178 15.97 -1.49 -3.85
C TYR A 178 17.19 -1.50 -4.75
N SER A 179 17.03 -1.03 -5.98
CA SER A 179 18.11 -0.80 -6.94
C SER A 179 18.20 0.68 -7.24
N ILE A 180 19.37 1.27 -6.98
CA ILE A 180 19.61 2.71 -7.07
C ILE A 180 20.81 2.97 -7.97
N THR A 181 20.65 3.88 -8.92
CA THR A 181 21.74 4.38 -9.77
C THR A 181 22.00 5.85 -9.48
N SER A 182 23.28 6.26 -9.43
CA SER A 182 23.64 7.68 -9.42
C SER A 182 23.61 8.26 -10.84
N ASN A 183 23.77 9.57 -10.97
CA ASN A 183 24.16 10.16 -12.26
C ASN A 183 25.55 9.64 -12.68
N PRO A 184 25.81 9.48 -13.99
CA PRO A 184 27.15 9.15 -14.48
C PRO A 184 28.12 10.31 -14.30
N ASP A 185 29.40 9.98 -14.09
CA ASP A 185 30.49 10.94 -14.14
C ASP A 185 30.93 11.25 -15.59
N HIS A 186 31.97 12.08 -15.73
CA HIS A 186 32.50 12.48 -17.04
C HIS A 186 33.07 11.33 -17.87
N ASP A 187 33.46 10.23 -17.22
CA ASP A 187 33.94 9.01 -17.87
C ASP A 187 32.80 8.03 -18.17
N GLY A 188 31.55 8.42 -17.86
CA GLY A 188 30.35 7.62 -18.13
C GLY A 188 30.07 6.54 -17.09
N TYR A 189 30.77 6.51 -15.96
CA TYR A 189 30.51 5.59 -14.86
C TYR A 189 29.42 6.12 -13.93
N GLN A 190 28.41 5.31 -13.66
CA GLN A 190 27.40 5.57 -12.63
C GLN A 190 27.53 4.57 -11.49
N GLY A 191 27.27 5.00 -10.26
CA GLY A 191 27.11 4.10 -9.12
C GLY A 191 25.87 3.23 -9.32
N PHE A 192 25.98 1.95 -8.96
CA PHE A 192 24.88 0.99 -8.95
C PHE A 192 24.86 0.30 -7.59
N LEU A 193 23.83 0.56 -6.82
CA LEU A 193 23.64 0.08 -5.46
C LEU A 193 22.40 -0.79 -5.39
N GLN A 194 22.53 -2.00 -4.81
CA GLN A 194 21.38 -2.83 -4.46
C GLN A 194 21.36 -3.09 -2.96
N ALA A 195 20.24 -2.79 -2.33
CA ALA A 195 20.05 -2.90 -0.89
C ALA A 195 18.78 -3.68 -0.57
N THR A 196 18.91 -4.77 0.20
CA THR A 196 17.77 -5.54 0.70
C THR A 196 17.52 -5.19 2.17
N PHE A 197 16.26 -4.94 2.52
CA PHE A 197 15.83 -4.68 3.89
C PHE A 197 14.79 -5.70 4.31
N ASN A 198 14.86 -6.14 5.56
CA ASN A 198 13.76 -6.79 6.27
C ASN A 198 13.28 -5.86 7.38
N GLY A 199 12.15 -5.19 7.15
CA GLY A 199 11.71 -4.11 8.05
C GLY A 199 12.74 -3.00 8.14
N SER A 200 13.06 -2.49 9.32
CA SER A 200 14.12 -1.47 9.46
C SER A 200 15.54 -1.98 9.27
N THR A 201 15.75 -3.30 9.15
CA THR A 201 17.08 -3.92 9.14
C THR A 201 17.62 -4.03 7.72
N LEU A 202 18.81 -3.48 7.46
CA LEU A 202 19.57 -3.69 6.22
C LEU A 202 20.21 -5.08 6.27
N VAL A 203 19.74 -5.99 5.42
CA VAL A 203 20.20 -7.40 5.40
C VAL A 203 21.25 -7.67 4.33
N SER A 204 21.24 -6.92 3.24
CA SER A 204 22.23 -7.03 2.15
C SER A 204 22.46 -5.67 1.51
N LEU A 205 23.72 -5.40 1.15
CA LEU A 205 24.11 -4.21 0.43
C LEU A 205 25.23 -4.57 -0.54
N SER A 206 25.03 -4.26 -1.81
CA SER A 206 26.06 -4.36 -2.84
C SER A 206 26.21 -3.03 -3.55
N TYR A 207 27.45 -2.72 -3.93
CA TYR A 207 27.78 -1.52 -4.67
C TYR A 207 28.83 -1.82 -5.73
N ASP A 208 28.64 -1.21 -6.88
CA ASP A 208 29.58 -1.16 -7.99
C ASP A 208 29.46 0.19 -8.70
N GLU A 209 30.39 0.46 -9.59
CA GLU A 209 30.21 1.45 -10.64
C GLU A 209 30.15 0.74 -11.97
N ILE A 210 29.18 1.11 -12.80
CA ILE A 210 28.98 0.50 -14.11
C ILE A 210 29.06 1.58 -15.20
N ILE A 211 29.66 1.23 -16.33
CA ILE A 211 29.65 2.07 -17.53
C ILE A 211 28.22 2.12 -18.07
N THR A 212 27.72 3.32 -18.36
CA THR A 212 26.35 3.52 -18.87
C THR A 212 26.11 2.89 -20.25
N GLU A 213 27.13 2.83 -21.10
CA GLU A 213 27.04 2.29 -22.48
C GLU A 213 26.83 0.77 -22.51
N ASP A 214 27.61 0.01 -21.74
CA ASP A 214 27.65 -1.46 -21.84
C ASP A 214 27.48 -2.21 -20.51
N GLY A 215 27.26 -1.48 -19.41
CA GLY A 215 27.04 -2.05 -18.08
C GLY A 215 28.27 -2.72 -17.47
N LYS A 216 29.46 -2.55 -18.04
CA LYS A 216 30.68 -3.16 -17.49
C LYS A 216 31.00 -2.57 -16.12
N SER A 217 31.30 -3.48 -15.21
CA SER A 217 31.71 -3.22 -13.85
C SER A 217 33.10 -2.59 -13.77
N LYS A 218 33.24 -1.53 -12.98
CA LYS A 218 34.52 -0.88 -12.67
C LYS A 218 35.42 -1.75 -11.81
N ARG A 219 34.85 -2.72 -11.07
CA ARG A 219 35.62 -3.77 -10.38
C ARG A 219 36.45 -4.64 -11.33
N LYS A 220 36.11 -4.66 -12.63
CA LYS A 220 36.84 -5.37 -13.69
C LYS A 220 37.73 -4.45 -14.53
N SER A 221 37.92 -3.19 -14.13
CA SER A 221 38.78 -2.26 -14.85
C SER A 221 40.22 -2.78 -14.93
N THR A 222 40.78 -2.79 -16.13
CA THR A 222 42.16 -3.24 -16.42
C THR A 222 43.19 -2.11 -16.39
N ASP A 223 42.73 -0.85 -16.24
CA ASP A 223 43.59 0.34 -16.15
C ASP A 223 43.11 1.26 -14.99
N PRO A 224 43.19 0.80 -13.73
CA PRO A 224 42.80 1.63 -12.59
C PRO A 224 43.83 2.76 -12.38
N PRO A 225 43.40 3.94 -11.87
CA PRO A 225 44.33 4.94 -11.35
C PRO A 225 45.31 4.30 -10.36
N ALA A 226 46.58 4.69 -10.41
CA ALA A 226 47.63 4.07 -9.61
C ALA A 226 47.23 3.93 -8.13
N ASN A 227 47.40 2.72 -7.58
CA ASN A 227 47.06 2.32 -6.20
C ASN A 227 45.56 2.24 -5.83
N THR A 228 44.63 2.23 -6.79
CA THR A 228 43.21 2.02 -6.47
C THR A 228 42.78 0.56 -6.66
N ASP A 229 42.47 -0.12 -5.56
CA ASP A 229 41.76 -1.41 -5.58
C ASP A 229 40.25 -1.17 -5.39
N PHE A 230 39.51 -1.11 -6.49
CA PHE A 230 38.06 -0.90 -6.46
C PHE A 230 37.30 -2.02 -5.75
N ASN A 231 37.80 -3.26 -5.80
CA ASN A 231 37.15 -4.37 -5.09
C ASN A 231 37.26 -4.17 -3.59
N ALA A 232 38.46 -3.91 -3.09
CA ALA A 232 38.68 -3.64 -1.68
C ALA A 232 37.91 -2.39 -1.20
N LEU A 233 37.89 -1.32 -2.01
CA LEU A 233 37.14 -0.09 -1.70
C LEU A 233 35.64 -0.39 -1.55
N PHE A 234 35.01 -0.94 -2.57
CA PHE A 234 33.56 -1.16 -2.58
C PHE A 234 33.12 -2.21 -1.55
N ASP A 235 33.95 -3.21 -1.27
CA ASP A 235 33.68 -4.18 -0.20
C ASP A 235 33.77 -3.53 1.19
N THR A 236 34.72 -2.62 1.40
CA THR A 236 34.89 -1.94 2.69
C THR A 236 33.71 -1.03 3.00
N ILE A 237 33.26 -0.24 2.03
CA ILE A 237 32.17 0.74 2.25
C ILE A 237 30.82 0.04 2.48
N THR A 238 30.57 -1.06 1.77
CA THR A 238 29.34 -1.85 1.94
C THR A 238 29.34 -2.61 3.26
N LYS A 239 30.46 -3.23 3.65
CA LYS A 239 30.63 -3.86 4.98
C LYS A 239 30.42 -2.87 6.12
N THR A 240 30.95 -1.65 5.96
CA THR A 240 30.78 -0.58 6.95
C THR A 240 29.29 -0.29 7.16
N ALA A 241 28.55 0.00 6.08
CA ALA A 241 27.12 0.28 6.14
C ALA A 241 26.29 -0.89 6.71
N LEU A 242 26.62 -2.14 6.34
CA LEU A 242 25.99 -3.33 6.91
C LEU A 242 26.25 -3.46 8.41
N SER A 243 27.49 -3.25 8.86
CA SER A 243 27.86 -3.37 10.28
C SER A 243 27.25 -2.26 11.12
N SER A 244 27.16 -1.04 10.59
CA SER A 244 26.64 0.12 11.31
C SER A 244 25.13 0.29 11.16
N GLN A 245 24.48 -0.44 10.24
CA GLN A 245 23.08 -0.24 9.83
C GLN A 245 22.78 1.23 9.42
N SER A 246 23.80 1.95 8.95
CA SER A 246 23.70 3.35 8.61
C SER A 246 23.67 3.52 7.10
N LEU A 247 22.72 4.32 6.64
CA LEU A 247 22.66 4.76 5.24
C LEU A 247 23.28 6.15 5.07
N GLU A 248 23.92 6.72 6.08
CA GLU A 248 24.65 7.98 5.91
C GLU A 248 26.00 7.75 5.24
N SER A 249 26.44 8.74 4.44
CA SER A 249 27.77 8.69 3.83
C SER A 249 28.82 8.68 4.94
N PRO A 250 29.75 7.70 4.97
CA PRO A 250 30.84 7.68 5.93
C PRO A 250 31.96 8.68 5.59
N PHE A 251 31.81 9.44 4.50
CA PHE A 251 32.82 10.34 3.96
C PHE A 251 32.53 11.80 4.29
N PRO A 252 33.57 12.64 4.43
CA PRO A 252 33.37 14.07 4.68
C PRO A 252 32.74 14.77 3.47
N ALA A 253 32.07 15.90 3.70
CA ALA A 253 31.37 16.64 2.64
C ALA A 253 32.28 17.18 1.53
N ASN A 254 33.59 17.31 1.78
CA ASN A 254 34.59 17.72 0.80
C ASN A 254 35.31 16.54 0.12
N GLU A 255 34.78 15.33 0.23
CA GLU A 255 35.31 14.15 -0.45
C GLU A 255 35.35 14.39 -1.97
N ALA A 256 36.50 14.10 -2.57
CA ALA A 256 36.77 14.39 -3.98
C ALA A 256 36.87 13.12 -4.83
N SER A 257 36.99 11.93 -4.23
CA SER A 257 36.96 10.67 -4.96
C SER A 257 35.59 10.48 -5.62
N PRO A 258 35.53 10.36 -6.96
CA PRO A 258 34.28 10.14 -7.68
C PRO A 258 33.51 8.93 -7.15
N GLU A 259 34.23 7.90 -6.71
CA GLU A 259 33.66 6.66 -6.19
C GLU A 259 32.90 6.85 -4.89
N LYS A 260 33.53 7.55 -3.96
CA LYS A 260 32.94 7.80 -2.65
C LYS A 260 31.78 8.78 -2.74
N VAL A 261 31.88 9.78 -3.62
CA VAL A 261 30.80 10.73 -3.91
C VAL A 261 29.59 10.00 -4.50
N LYS A 262 29.79 9.16 -5.53
CA LYS A 262 28.70 8.39 -6.15
C LYS A 262 28.07 7.40 -5.17
N TYR A 263 28.85 6.73 -4.31
CA TYR A 263 28.31 5.88 -3.25
C TYR A 263 27.44 6.66 -2.25
N GLY A 264 27.93 7.81 -1.76
CA GLY A 264 27.17 8.69 -0.86
C GLY A 264 25.85 9.17 -1.49
N GLU A 265 25.88 9.47 -2.79
CA GLU A 265 24.69 9.84 -3.57
C GLU A 265 23.70 8.67 -3.70
N CYS A 266 24.17 7.46 -4.02
CA CYS A 266 23.32 6.26 -4.04
C CYS A 266 22.65 6.01 -2.68
N LEU A 267 23.39 6.20 -1.58
CA LEU A 267 22.82 6.08 -0.24
C LEU A 267 21.74 7.14 0.02
N ARG A 268 21.94 8.39 -0.43
CA ARG A 268 20.93 9.47 -0.32
C ARG A 268 19.66 9.12 -1.08
N LEU A 269 19.81 8.73 -2.34
CA LEU A 269 18.70 8.30 -3.20
C LEU A 269 17.97 7.07 -2.62
N LEU A 270 18.70 6.13 -2.01
CA LEU A 270 18.10 4.99 -1.31
C LEU A 270 17.21 5.43 -0.15
N ARG A 271 17.68 6.38 0.68
CA ARG A 271 16.87 6.93 1.80
C ARG A 271 15.60 7.60 1.28
N GLU A 272 15.69 8.31 0.17
CA GLU A 272 14.54 8.94 -0.46
C GLU A 272 13.57 7.89 -1.01
N ALA A 273 14.06 6.90 -1.76
CA ALA A 273 13.24 5.82 -2.30
C ALA A 273 12.50 5.06 -1.18
N ARG A 274 13.21 4.75 -0.10
CA ARG A 274 12.72 4.01 1.08
C ARG A 274 12.18 4.93 2.18
N ALA A 275 11.46 5.97 1.81
CA ALA A 275 10.79 6.83 2.80
C ALA A 275 9.75 6.02 3.60
N PRO A 276 9.51 6.35 4.88
CA PRO A 276 8.37 5.82 5.62
C PRO A 276 7.05 6.15 4.90
N PHE A 277 6.14 5.18 4.81
CA PHE A 277 4.80 5.36 4.24
C PHE A 277 3.87 6.02 5.26
#